data_AF-A0A7C7K6E2-F1
#
_entry.id   AF-A0A7C7K6E2-F1
#
_cell.length_a   1.000
_cell.length_b   1.000
_cell.length_c   1.000
_cell.angle_alpha   90.00
_cell.angle_beta   90.00
_cell.angle_gamma   90.00
#
_symmetry.space_group_name_H-M   'P 1'
#
loop_
_entity.id
_entity.type
_entity.pdbx_description
1 polymer ?
#
loop_
_entity_poly.entity_id
_entity_poly.type
_entity_poly.pdbx_seq_one_letter_code
_entity_poly.pdbx_strand_id
1 'polypeptide(L)'
;MASNTQKVRQITPEKIHEQSLELSKVSSGIIPFMEDEIIRLEAESARFESGELDNSEFTPFRLRQGVYGQRQVDVQMIRIKLPGGRVTPEALDVLSDISDKYAPLHKGHITTRENIQFHHIPLAQCPDVIRMLGKVGLSTREA
;
A
#
# COMPACT_ATOMS: atom_id res chain seq x y z
N MET A 1 -25.61 1.00 -17.41
CA MET A 1 -24.34 1.67 -17.11
C MET A 1 -23.46 0.66 -16.40
N ALA A 2 -22.44 0.12 -17.08
CA ALA A 2 -21.61 -0.94 -16.52
C ALA A 2 -20.81 -0.40 -15.33
N SER A 3 -20.85 -1.08 -14.17
CA SER A 3 -20.06 -0.66 -13.01
C SER A 3 -18.58 -0.78 -13.35
N ASN A 4 -17.79 0.17 -12.84
CA ASN A 4 -16.35 0.26 -13.07
C ASN A 4 -15.60 -1.02 -12.61
N THR A 5 -16.27 -1.88 -11.84
CA THR A 5 -15.83 -3.18 -11.35
C THR A 5 -15.59 -4.21 -12.46
N GLN A 6 -16.29 -4.13 -13.60
CA GLN A 6 -16.13 -5.08 -14.72
C GLN A 6 -14.94 -4.79 -15.64
N LYS A 7 -14.25 -3.65 -15.46
CA LYS A 7 -13.09 -3.26 -16.29
C LYS A 7 -11.74 -3.76 -15.78
N VAL A 8 -11.67 -4.42 -14.62
CA VAL A 8 -10.44 -5.07 -14.14
C VAL A 8 -10.25 -6.42 -14.86
N ARG A 9 -10.19 -6.37 -16.20
CA ARG A 9 -9.88 -7.50 -17.07
C ARG A 9 -8.37 -7.57 -17.23
N GLN A 10 -7.75 -8.57 -16.60
CA GLN A 10 -6.40 -9.13 -16.87
C GLN A 10 -5.39 -8.17 -17.53
N ILE A 11 -4.81 -7.27 -16.74
CA ILE A 11 -3.52 -6.67 -17.12
C ILE A 11 -2.48 -7.78 -17.00
N THR A 12 -1.80 -8.11 -18.09
CA THR A 12 -0.78 -9.17 -18.08
C THR A 12 0.49 -8.67 -17.36
N PRO A 13 1.31 -9.56 -16.78
CA PRO A 13 2.56 -9.17 -16.13
C PRO A 13 3.47 -8.31 -17.03
N GLU A 14 3.48 -8.57 -18.34
CA GLU A 14 4.27 -7.82 -19.33
C GLU A 14 3.80 -6.37 -19.43
N LYS A 15 2.48 -6.14 -19.46
CA LYS A 15 1.92 -4.79 -19.47
C LYS A 15 2.20 -4.01 -18.19
N ILE A 16 2.10 -4.68 -17.04
CA ILE A 16 2.47 -4.08 -15.74
C ILE A 16 3.95 -3.68 -15.76
N HIS A 17 4.81 -4.55 -16.31
CA HIS A 17 6.23 -4.28 -16.43
C HIS A 17 6.53 -3.08 -17.34
N GLU A 18 5.94 -3.02 -18.54
CA GLU A 18 6.08 -1.90 -19.47
C GLU A 18 5.61 -0.58 -18.85
N GLN A 19 4.43 -0.58 -18.21
CA GLN A 19 3.91 0.60 -17.51
C GLN A 19 4.85 1.03 -16.37
N SER A 20 5.38 0.08 -15.60
CA SER A 20 6.36 0.36 -14.54
C SER A 20 7.64 0.98 -15.13
N LEU A 21 8.14 0.50 -16.26
CA LEU A 21 9.33 1.07 -16.92
C LEU A 21 9.09 2.51 -17.37
N GLU A 22 7.94 2.80 -17.99
CA GLU A 22 7.60 4.16 -18.41
C GLU A 22 7.46 5.12 -17.22
N LEU A 23 6.76 4.69 -16.16
CA LEU A 23 6.60 5.49 -14.94
C LEU A 23 7.94 5.73 -14.23
N SER A 24 8.88 4.77 -14.30
CA SER A 24 10.20 4.89 -13.66
C SER A 24 11.04 6.03 -14.25
N LYS A 25 10.79 6.44 -15.50
CA LYS A 25 11.49 7.56 -16.15
C LYS A 25 11.16 8.92 -15.53
N VAL A 26 10.00 9.03 -14.88
CA VAL A 26 9.47 10.28 -14.30
C VAL A 26 9.18 10.19 -12.80
N SER A 27 9.38 9.01 -12.20
CA SER A 27 9.14 8.76 -10.78
C SER A 27 10.17 9.47 -9.91
N SER A 28 9.71 10.10 -8.83
CA SER A 28 10.57 10.65 -7.78
C SER A 28 11.14 9.56 -6.84
N GLY A 29 10.54 8.37 -6.83
CA GLY A 29 10.93 7.23 -6.01
C GLY A 29 11.50 6.06 -6.81
N ILE A 30 12.20 5.16 -6.11
CA ILE A 30 12.80 3.95 -6.69
C ILE A 30 11.73 2.97 -7.20
N ILE A 31 10.58 2.93 -6.54
CA ILE A 31 9.42 2.14 -6.97
C ILE A 31 8.38 3.12 -7.51
N PRO A 32 8.00 3.03 -8.80
CA PRO A 32 7.00 3.92 -9.36
C PRO A 32 5.63 3.66 -8.72
N PHE A 33 4.91 4.75 -8.47
CA PHE A 33 3.53 4.69 -8.00
C PHE A 33 2.58 4.22 -9.10
N MET A 34 1.73 3.25 -8.80
CA MET A 34 0.76 2.68 -9.73
C MET A 34 -0.64 2.68 -9.11
N GLU A 35 -1.49 3.63 -9.50
CA GLU A 35 -2.86 3.77 -8.94
C GLU A 35 -3.70 2.51 -9.13
N ASP A 36 -3.52 1.80 -10.25
CA ASP A 36 -4.23 0.54 -10.52
C ASP A 36 -3.95 -0.55 -9.47
N GLU A 37 -2.75 -0.58 -8.88
CA GLU A 37 -2.42 -1.51 -7.80
C GLU A 37 -3.23 -1.20 -6.54
N ILE A 38 -3.47 0.07 -6.26
CA ILE A 38 -4.24 0.53 -5.10
C ILE A 38 -5.73 0.29 -5.30
N ILE A 39 -6.26 0.59 -6.48
CA ILE A 39 -7.65 0.26 -6.85
C ILE A 39 -7.88 -1.24 -6.68
N ARG A 40 -6.91 -2.06 -7.09
CA ARG A 40 -6.98 -3.51 -6.88
C ARG A 40 -6.93 -3.88 -5.41
N LEU A 41 -6.05 -3.28 -4.61
CA LEU A 41 -6.02 -3.52 -3.16
C LEU A 41 -7.36 -3.16 -2.50
N GLU A 42 -7.96 -2.04 -2.86
CA GLU A 42 -9.27 -1.62 -2.36
C GLU A 42 -10.37 -2.63 -2.70
N ALA A 43 -10.45 -3.06 -3.96
CA ALA A 43 -11.42 -4.06 -4.40
C ALA A 43 -11.23 -5.41 -3.70
N GLU A 44 -10.00 -5.94 -3.63
CA GLU A 44 -9.71 -7.22 -2.97
C GLU A 44 -9.93 -7.15 -1.45
N SER A 45 -9.66 -5.99 -0.83
CA SER A 45 -9.95 -5.76 0.59
C SER A 45 -11.46 -5.82 0.87
N ALA A 46 -12.28 -5.18 0.03
CA ALA A 46 -13.74 -5.23 0.17
C ALA A 46 -14.30 -6.65 -0.06
N ARG A 47 -13.73 -7.41 -1.01
CA ARG A 47 -14.09 -8.82 -1.24
C ARG A 47 -13.72 -9.70 -0.05
N PHE A 48 -12.59 -9.45 0.58
CA PHE A 48 -12.21 -10.13 1.81
C PHE A 48 -13.14 -9.78 2.98
N GLU A 49 -13.42 -8.48 3.22
CA GLU A 49 -14.29 -8.03 4.31
C GLU A 49 -15.74 -8.52 4.16
N SER A 50 -16.22 -8.71 2.93
CA SER A 50 -17.54 -9.29 2.66
C SER A 50 -17.58 -10.83 2.76
N GLY A 51 -16.44 -11.48 2.98
CA GLY A 51 -16.31 -12.94 3.05
C GLY A 51 -16.33 -13.64 1.68
N GLU A 52 -16.22 -12.89 0.58
CA GLU A 52 -16.11 -13.44 -0.78
C GLU A 52 -14.72 -14.06 -1.04
N LEU A 53 -13.67 -13.53 -0.39
CA LEU A 53 -12.30 -14.02 -0.50
C LEU A 53 -11.88 -14.75 0.78
N ASP A 54 -11.31 -15.96 0.65
CA ASP A 54 -10.77 -16.67 1.81
C ASP A 54 -9.45 -16.02 2.30
N ASN A 55 -9.16 -16.15 3.59
CA ASN A 55 -7.93 -15.59 4.16
C ASN A 55 -6.65 -16.23 3.59
N SER A 56 -6.68 -17.50 3.18
CA SER A 56 -5.53 -18.17 2.54
C SER A 56 -5.21 -17.60 1.16
N GLU A 57 -6.22 -17.09 0.45
CA GLU A 57 -6.07 -16.41 -0.83
C GLU A 57 -5.70 -14.93 -0.65
N PHE A 58 -6.31 -14.25 0.33
CA PHE A 58 -6.09 -12.83 0.58
C PHE A 58 -4.69 -12.56 1.15
N THR A 59 -4.20 -13.44 2.02
CA THR A 59 -2.93 -13.22 2.75
C THR A 59 -1.75 -13.01 1.79
N PRO A 60 -1.44 -13.93 0.85
CA PRO A 60 -0.36 -13.70 -0.11
C PRO A 60 -0.53 -12.43 -0.95
N PHE A 61 -1.77 -12.05 -1.26
CA PHE A 61 -2.06 -10.84 -2.01
C PHE A 61 -1.70 -9.57 -1.22
N ARG A 62 -2.25 -9.40 -0.01
CA ARG A 62 -2.02 -8.19 0.80
C ARG A 62 -0.56 -8.05 1.25
N LEU A 63 0.13 -9.17 1.49
CA LEU A 63 1.54 -9.17 1.87
C LEU A 63 2.44 -8.55 0.78
N ARG A 64 2.14 -8.78 -0.51
CA ARG A 64 2.89 -8.14 -1.61
C ARG A 64 2.69 -6.62 -1.65
N GLN A 65 1.58 -6.14 -1.10
CA GLN A 65 1.27 -4.71 -0.97
C GLN A 65 1.87 -4.09 0.30
N GLY A 66 2.63 -4.85 1.11
CA GLY A 66 3.18 -4.38 2.38
C GLY A 66 2.14 -4.23 3.49
N VAL A 67 0.97 -4.88 3.34
CA VAL A 67 -0.14 -4.88 4.30
C VAL A 67 -0.19 -6.22 5.02
N TYR A 68 0.01 -6.19 6.33
CA TYR A 68 0.14 -7.38 7.18
C TYR A 68 -1.01 -7.45 8.17
N GLY A 69 -1.65 -8.61 8.25
CA GLY A 69 -2.61 -8.88 9.33
C GLY A 69 -1.93 -8.87 10.69
N GLN A 70 -2.65 -8.40 11.70
CA GLN A 70 -2.21 -8.45 13.10
C GLN A 70 -2.99 -9.53 13.88
N ARG A 71 -2.56 -9.80 15.12
CA ARG A 71 -3.34 -10.64 16.04
C ARG A 71 -4.64 -9.96 16.48
N GLN A 72 -4.65 -8.63 16.47
CA GLN A 72 -5.85 -7.84 16.67
C GLN A 72 -6.74 -7.95 15.43
N VAL A 73 -8.04 -8.15 15.67
CA VAL A 73 -9.04 -8.33 14.63
C VAL A 73 -9.19 -7.06 13.80
N ASP A 74 -9.41 -7.22 12.50
CA ASP A 74 -9.73 -6.17 11.50
C ASP A 74 -8.73 -5.02 11.34
N VAL A 75 -7.52 -5.17 11.87
CA VAL A 75 -6.46 -4.15 11.73
C VAL A 75 -5.17 -4.71 11.15
N GLN A 76 -4.46 -3.82 10.45
CA GLN A 76 -3.29 -4.14 9.67
C GLN A 76 -2.09 -3.32 10.12
N MET A 77 -0.91 -3.90 9.92
CA MET A 77 0.36 -3.19 9.90
C MET A 77 0.72 -2.87 8.45
N ILE A 78 1.07 -1.62 8.17
CA ILE A 78 1.57 -1.19 6.86
C ILE A 78 3.07 -0.94 6.99
N ARG A 79 3.86 -1.62 6.17
CA ARG A 79 5.31 -1.40 6.09
C ARG A 79 5.66 -0.58 4.86
N ILE A 80 6.37 0.51 5.11
CA ILE A 80 6.81 1.48 4.10
C ILE A 80 8.25 1.16 3.75
N LYS A 81 8.51 1.00 2.45
CA LYS A 81 9.84 0.69 1.92
C LYS A 81 10.62 1.98 1.72
N LEU A 82 11.76 2.08 2.41
CA LEU A 82 12.71 3.18 2.33
C LEU A 82 14.07 2.62 1.91
N PRO A 83 14.36 2.51 0.60
CA PRO A 83 15.63 1.95 0.15
C PRO A 83 16.82 2.78 0.67
N GLY A 84 17.67 2.13 1.48
CA GLY A 84 18.79 2.77 2.16
C GLY A 84 18.39 3.80 3.23
N GLY A 85 17.18 3.69 3.79
CA GLY A 85 16.67 4.59 4.82
C GLY A 85 16.45 6.03 4.35
N ARG A 86 16.44 6.28 3.03
CA ARG A 86 16.35 7.63 2.47
C ARG A 86 14.92 8.12 2.45
N VAL A 87 14.71 9.34 2.94
CA VAL A 87 13.41 10.03 2.98
C VAL A 87 13.63 11.52 2.76
N THR A 88 12.73 12.19 2.02
CA THR A 88 12.77 13.65 1.85
C THR A 88 11.99 14.34 2.99
N PRO A 89 12.20 15.64 3.23
CA PRO A 89 11.41 16.39 4.19
C PRO A 89 9.90 16.30 3.93
N GLU A 90 9.47 16.43 2.67
CA GLU A 90 8.05 16.37 2.30
C GLU A 90 7.46 14.97 2.55
N ALA A 91 8.26 13.93 2.34
CA ALA A 91 7.84 12.56 2.65
C ALA A 91 7.74 12.33 4.17
N LEU A 92 8.62 12.95 4.98
CA LEU A 92 8.51 12.93 6.45
C LEU A 92 7.23 13.62 6.94
N ASP A 93 6.86 14.76 6.34
CA ASP A 93 5.61 15.45 6.67
C ASP A 93 4.39 14.55 6.38
N VAL A 94 4.36 13.89 5.22
CA VAL A 94 3.29 12.93 4.90
C VAL A 94 3.27 11.73 5.85
N LEU A 95 4.42 11.24 6.31
CA LEU A 95 4.48 10.19 7.33
C LEU A 95 3.90 10.68 8.66
N SER A 96 4.13 11.95 9.03
CA SER A 96 3.50 12.57 10.19
C SER A 96 1.98 12.63 10.04
N ASP A 97 1.48 13.11 8.89
CA ASP A 97 0.04 13.16 8.62
C ASP A 97 -0.62 11.77 8.70
N ILE A 98 0.07 10.74 8.20
CA ILE A 98 -0.42 9.35 8.29
C ILE A 98 -0.50 8.90 9.75
N SER A 99 0.55 9.17 10.52
CA SER A 99 0.60 8.87 11.95
C SER A 99 -0.56 9.53 12.70
N ASP A 100 -0.81 10.81 12.44
CA ASP A 100 -1.84 11.58 13.13
C ASP A 100 -3.25 11.14 12.75
N LYS A 101 -3.48 10.83 11.47
CA LYS A 101 -4.80 10.52 10.95
C LYS A 101 -5.22 9.05 11.11
N TYR A 102 -4.29 8.11 10.95
CA TYR A 102 -4.63 6.67 10.85
C TYR A 102 -4.02 5.81 11.94
N ALA A 103 -2.90 6.20 12.56
CA ALA A 103 -2.29 5.40 13.62
C ALA A 103 -2.89 5.81 14.98
N PRO A 104 -3.59 4.92 15.71
CA PRO A 104 -4.29 5.28 16.95
C PRO A 104 -3.39 5.83 18.06
N LEU A 105 -2.09 5.48 18.02
CA LEU A 105 -1.11 5.91 19.02
C LEU A 105 -0.30 7.14 18.59
N HIS A 106 -0.57 7.69 17.40
CA HIS A 106 0.21 8.78 16.79
C HIS A 106 1.71 8.48 16.76
N LYS A 107 2.05 7.24 16.38
CA LYS A 107 3.43 6.72 16.33
C LYS A 107 3.69 5.91 15.08
N GLY A 108 4.86 6.13 14.50
CA GLY A 108 5.50 5.22 13.55
C GLY A 108 6.62 4.42 14.22
N HIS A 109 6.86 3.19 13.75
CA HIS A 109 7.94 2.34 14.21
C HIS A 109 9.05 2.28 13.15
N ILE A 110 10.22 2.85 13.46
CA ILE A 110 11.42 2.72 12.64
C ILE A 110 12.01 1.32 12.87
N THR A 111 12.18 0.56 11.80
CA THR A 111 12.61 -0.83 11.85
C THR A 111 14.13 -0.95 11.75
N THR A 112 14.67 -2.11 12.12
CA THR A 112 16.09 -2.46 11.92
C THR A 112 16.52 -2.57 10.46
N ARG A 113 15.58 -2.50 9.51
CA ARG A 113 15.81 -2.47 8.06
C ARG A 113 15.58 -1.09 7.48
N GLU A 114 15.63 -0.06 8.32
CA GLU A 114 15.52 1.36 7.94
C GLU A 114 14.16 1.75 7.32
N ASN A 115 13.18 0.84 7.36
CA ASN A 115 11.79 1.08 6.98
C ASN A 115 10.99 1.70 8.13
N ILE A 116 9.79 2.21 7.84
CA ILE A 116 8.81 2.68 8.82
C ILE A 116 7.57 1.78 8.78
N GLN A 117 7.00 1.47 9.94
CA GLN A 117 5.73 0.75 10.07
C GLN A 117 4.69 1.56 10.82
N PHE A 118 3.46 1.50 10.35
CA PHE A 118 2.27 1.92 11.10
C PHE A 118 1.44 0.71 11.46
N HIS A 119 0.87 0.72 12.66
CA HIS A 119 0.10 -0.39 13.21
C HIS A 119 -1.33 0.04 13.49
N HIS A 120 -2.22 -0.95 13.59
CA HIS A 120 -3.63 -0.78 13.94
C HIS A 120 -4.46 0.00 12.92
N ILE A 121 -4.08 -0.05 11.65
CA ILE A 121 -4.83 0.63 10.57
C ILE A 121 -5.94 -0.32 10.09
N PRO A 122 -7.22 0.09 10.11
CA PRO A 122 -8.31 -0.70 9.54
C PRO A 122 -8.04 -1.05 8.07
N LEU A 123 -8.39 -2.27 7.65
CA LEU A 123 -8.09 -2.75 6.30
C LEU A 123 -8.66 -1.83 5.21
N ALA A 124 -9.92 -1.40 5.36
CA ALA A 124 -10.57 -0.43 4.47
C ALA A 124 -9.82 0.91 4.33
N GLN A 125 -8.98 1.30 5.28
CA GLN A 125 -8.20 2.55 5.24
C GLN A 125 -6.79 2.36 4.65
N CYS A 126 -6.31 1.13 4.49
CA CYS A 126 -4.98 0.86 3.94
C CYS A 126 -4.77 1.45 2.53
N PRO A 127 -5.73 1.38 1.58
CA PRO A 127 -5.57 1.99 0.27
C PRO A 127 -5.29 3.50 0.34
N ASP A 128 -5.99 4.24 1.21
CA ASP A 128 -5.82 5.69 1.36
C ASP A 128 -4.43 6.06 1.90
N VAL A 129 -3.92 5.28 2.85
CA VAL A 129 -2.55 5.45 3.36
C VAL A 129 -1.54 5.26 2.23
N ILE A 130 -1.70 4.21 1.41
CA ILE A 130 -0.78 3.93 0.29
C ILE A 130 -0.88 5.03 -0.80
N ARG A 131 -2.08 5.60 -1.05
CA ARG A 131 -2.22 6.77 -1.95
C ARG A 131 -1.45 7.98 -1.44
N MET A 132 -1.49 8.24 -0.14
CA MET A 132 -0.74 9.36 0.46
C MET A 132 0.76 9.19 0.26
N LEU A 133 1.29 7.99 0.49
CA LEU A 133 2.69 7.66 0.25
C LEU A 133 3.11 7.84 -1.21
N GLY A 134 2.24 7.44 -2.13
CA GLY A 134 2.45 7.59 -3.57
C GLY A 134 2.69 9.02 -4.02
N LYS A 135 2.00 10.00 -3.41
CA LYS A 135 2.15 11.43 -3.74
C LYS A 135 3.55 11.97 -3.46
N VAL A 136 4.31 11.32 -2.58
CA VAL A 136 5.68 11.69 -2.19
C VAL A 136 6.72 10.68 -2.65
N GLY A 137 6.36 9.80 -3.62
CA GLY A 137 7.29 8.84 -4.20
C GLY A 137 7.67 7.68 -3.27
N LEU A 138 6.93 7.46 -2.19
CA LEU A 138 7.11 6.30 -1.31
C LEU A 138 6.23 5.13 -1.75
N SER A 139 6.63 3.91 -1.37
CA SER A 139 5.91 2.68 -1.71
C SER A 139 5.95 1.68 -0.56
N THR A 140 4.97 0.80 -0.50
CA THR A 140 4.88 -0.35 0.44
C THR A 140 5.10 -1.68 -0.28
N ARG A 141 5.32 -1.65 -1.60
CA ARG A 141 5.40 -2.85 -2.43
C ARG A 141 6.62 -3.70 -2.06
N GLU A 142 6.35 -4.95 -1.70
CA GLU A 142 7.37 -5.94 -1.30
C GLU A 142 8.34 -5.39 -0.25
N ALA A 143 7.79 -4.83 0.83
CA ALA A 143 8.52 -4.14 1.91
C ALA A 143 9.00 -5.04 3.06
#